data_AF-A0AAI8YET1-F1
#
_entry.id   AF-A0AAI8YET1-F1
#
_cell.length_a   1.000
_cell.length_b   1.000
_cell.length_c   1.000
_cell.angle_alpha   90.00
_cell.angle_beta   90.00
_cell.angle_gamma   90.00
#
_symmetry.space_group_name_H-M   'P 1'
#
loop_
_entity.id
_entity.type
_entity.pdbx_description
1 polymer ?
#
loop_
_entity_poly.entity_id
_entity_poly.type
_entity_poly.pdbx_seq_one_letter_code
_entity_poly.pdbx_strand_id
1 'polypeptide(L)'
;MDGIRQPAIILTIGVSEIYENDLENDLFNELRGDLDSARFSFYEVSNVIAEVVPGGLKVFPLLSERMKAHWRKMAIRKIHAECLAAERTAIVAGYSKLWPGQSKLISLTQDETAMYTHVLYLNVSAPDFSCYHRKDTEIKERQYRQRGALRKACYENGILFWSVSPESVFSGKIGKVPKVILDFHQHIHGPKSSRAWERKLEDIVNAGSVQKDTYLVVDTDKTLTGTSTCLMLDPWMSKEPWGTSPLETLFSGPLGYIDAAFRQAALFYEEVVGFNDLCDDFKIIVQPDFISFLRRMAKEGDVGIVFCDSSATALPSKIVSSPSEKPQIVERLRKFHRMYVWALGDTAFDLPMLKQADRAIVMVGEEKERCKLTDQRLPWAIEGEGLEACQILLPKTVTPWLDTTKLPIVDIDDPKLIARNKHAVKLLAGFGLTGSAQYEAYRRIGWYLATEYLAAIIGTDYVEGTKEYRFPHEEETWVVAVVSWAEVLAKNMAKGVLQAMPRATLVRASTTHSIAENNSSTNRRTIVFVDAHMNSGVTIEMHVLSARARYPHARIVIVAGVVRAPALSRFRGLGDKYEETSTLVFGSPTPGGMIGPWGHLLITARGGGGGDEI
;
A
#
# COMPACT_ATOMS: atom_id res chain seq x y z
N MET A 1 -27.10 3.57 3.93
CA MET A 1 -28.12 3.49 2.87
C MET A 1 -27.85 2.21 2.12
N ASP A 2 -28.72 1.22 2.27
CA ASP A 2 -28.60 -0.03 1.53
C ASP A 2 -28.69 0.26 0.03
N GLY A 3 -27.57 0.07 -0.68
CA GLY A 3 -27.46 0.37 -2.10
C GLY A 3 -28.39 -0.51 -2.90
N ILE A 4 -29.35 0.11 -3.58
CA ILE A 4 -30.24 -0.55 -4.53
C ILE A 4 -29.35 -1.26 -5.57
N ARG A 5 -29.41 -2.60 -5.62
CA ARG A 5 -28.73 -3.39 -6.65
C ARG A 5 -29.26 -2.94 -8.01
N GLN A 6 -28.39 -2.44 -8.88
CA GLN A 6 -28.71 -2.20 -10.28
C GLN A 6 -28.26 -3.41 -11.11
N PRO A 7 -29.09 -3.92 -12.04
CA PRO A 7 -28.68 -4.98 -12.95
C PRO A 7 -27.64 -4.46 -13.93
N ALA A 8 -26.67 -5.31 -14.27
CA ALA A 8 -25.75 -5.02 -15.36
C ALA A 8 -26.50 -5.02 -16.70
N ILE A 9 -26.40 -3.93 -17.46
CA ILE A 9 -26.88 -3.87 -18.84
C ILE A 9 -25.69 -3.56 -19.75
N ILE A 10 -25.36 -4.50 -20.62
CA ILE A 10 -24.26 -4.43 -21.58
C ILE A 10 -24.87 -4.20 -22.97
N LEU A 11 -24.62 -3.02 -23.52
CA LEU A 11 -25.05 -2.65 -24.87
C LEU A 11 -24.00 -3.08 -25.88
N THR A 12 -24.35 -3.94 -26.82
CA THR A 12 -23.49 -4.25 -27.98
C THR A 12 -23.82 -3.32 -29.13
N ILE A 13 -22.80 -2.74 -29.75
CA ILE A 13 -22.95 -1.84 -30.90
C ILE A 13 -22.00 -2.32 -32.00
N GLY A 14 -22.56 -2.75 -33.13
CA GLY A 14 -21.82 -2.90 -34.39
C GLY A 14 -22.12 -1.73 -35.33
N VAL A 15 -21.07 -1.08 -35.84
CA VAL A 15 -21.20 -0.04 -36.87
C VAL A 15 -20.39 -0.46 -38.09
N SER A 16 -21.06 -1.06 -39.07
CA SER A 16 -20.45 -1.41 -40.35
C SER A 16 -21.36 -0.92 -41.48
N GLU A 17 -20.87 0.06 -42.26
CA GLU A 17 -21.53 0.51 -43.50
C GLU A 17 -21.32 -0.50 -44.66
N ILE A 18 -20.44 -1.51 -44.49
CA ILE A 18 -20.02 -2.47 -45.54
C ILE A 18 -20.58 -3.88 -45.29
N TYR A 19 -20.70 -4.27 -44.02
CA TYR A 19 -21.24 -5.55 -43.56
C TYR A 19 -22.41 -5.25 -42.62
N GLU A 20 -23.51 -4.75 -43.17
CA GLU A 20 -24.70 -4.48 -42.38
C GLU A 20 -25.16 -5.77 -41.67
N ASN A 21 -25.16 -5.73 -40.34
CA ASN A 21 -25.89 -6.61 -39.42
C ASN A 21 -25.35 -8.02 -39.13
N ASP A 22 -24.66 -8.71 -40.04
CA ASP A 22 -24.33 -10.13 -39.81
C ASP A 22 -23.37 -10.32 -38.63
N LEU A 23 -22.34 -9.47 -38.51
CA LEU A 23 -21.29 -9.64 -37.50
C LEU A 23 -21.72 -9.33 -36.05
N GLU A 24 -22.61 -8.35 -35.87
CA GLU A 24 -23.19 -8.04 -34.55
C GLU A 24 -24.14 -9.17 -34.12
N ASN A 25 -24.94 -9.69 -35.06
CA ASN A 25 -25.82 -10.83 -34.82
C ASN A 25 -25.02 -12.11 -34.53
N ASP A 26 -23.90 -12.34 -35.23
CA ASP A 26 -23.02 -13.49 -35.03
C ASP A 26 -22.40 -13.46 -33.64
N LEU A 27 -21.82 -12.33 -33.23
CA LEU A 27 -21.32 -12.16 -31.85
C LEU A 27 -22.43 -12.39 -30.83
N PHE A 28 -23.63 -11.82 -31.06
CA PHE A 28 -24.74 -11.96 -30.14
C PHE A 28 -25.22 -13.41 -29.99
N ASN A 29 -25.26 -14.17 -31.10
CA ASN A 29 -25.63 -15.59 -31.10
C ASN A 29 -24.54 -16.47 -30.47
N GLU A 30 -23.28 -16.14 -30.70
CA GLU A 30 -22.14 -16.83 -30.09
C GLU A 30 -22.10 -16.62 -28.58
N LEU A 31 -22.24 -15.38 -28.11
CA LEU A 31 -22.36 -15.07 -26.69
C LEU A 31 -23.54 -15.80 -26.03
N ARG A 32 -24.65 -15.96 -26.75
CA ARG A 32 -25.81 -16.74 -26.29
C ARG A 32 -25.50 -18.24 -26.17
N GLY A 33 -24.58 -18.78 -26.98
CA GLY A 33 -24.09 -20.15 -26.86
C GLY A 33 -23.12 -20.35 -25.70
N ASP A 34 -22.22 -19.39 -25.49
CA ASP A 34 -21.12 -19.50 -24.52
C ASP A 34 -21.47 -19.05 -23.09
N LEU A 35 -22.42 -18.12 -22.95
CA LEU A 35 -22.84 -17.61 -21.65
C LEU A 35 -24.08 -18.34 -21.15
N ASP A 36 -24.02 -18.78 -19.89
CA ASP A 36 -25.11 -19.53 -19.26
C ASP A 36 -26.38 -18.68 -19.02
N SER A 37 -27.52 -19.21 -19.45
CA SER A 37 -28.86 -18.64 -19.30
C SER A 37 -29.31 -18.40 -17.85
N ALA A 38 -28.67 -19.03 -16.86
CA ALA A 38 -28.98 -18.77 -15.46
C ALA A 38 -28.52 -17.37 -15.01
N ARG A 39 -27.43 -16.86 -15.61
CA ARG A 39 -26.78 -15.58 -15.24
C ARG A 39 -27.03 -14.45 -16.23
N PHE A 40 -27.31 -14.79 -17.48
CA PHE A 40 -27.43 -13.82 -18.58
C PHE A 40 -28.81 -13.87 -19.23
N SER A 41 -29.25 -12.73 -19.77
CA SER A 41 -30.47 -12.61 -20.57
C SER A 41 -30.20 -11.77 -21.80
N PHE A 42 -30.71 -12.21 -22.93
CA PHE A 42 -30.38 -11.69 -24.25
C PHE A 42 -31.57 -10.97 -24.85
N TYR A 43 -31.40 -9.70 -25.19
CA TYR A 43 -32.45 -8.86 -25.74
C TYR A 43 -32.03 -8.25 -27.07
N GLU A 44 -32.91 -8.34 -28.06
CA GLU A 44 -32.80 -7.53 -29.27
C GLU A 44 -33.71 -6.31 -29.11
N VAL A 45 -33.15 -5.11 -29.16
CA VAL A 45 -33.88 -3.86 -28.84
C VAL A 45 -35.09 -3.66 -29.76
N SER A 46 -34.97 -4.03 -31.04
CA SER A 46 -36.06 -3.99 -32.02
C SER A 46 -37.28 -4.80 -31.57
N ASN A 47 -37.07 -5.99 -30.99
CA ASN A 47 -38.15 -6.86 -30.51
C ASN A 47 -38.82 -6.25 -29.27
N VAL A 48 -38.03 -5.73 -28.32
CA VAL A 48 -38.59 -5.07 -27.12
C VAL A 48 -39.36 -3.80 -27.52
N ILE A 49 -38.88 -3.03 -28.50
CA ILE A 49 -39.61 -1.89 -29.07
C ILE A 49 -40.92 -2.34 -29.71
N ALA A 50 -40.92 -3.46 -30.44
CA ALA A 50 -42.14 -4.00 -31.06
C ALA A 50 -43.23 -4.32 -30.02
N GLU A 51 -42.83 -4.69 -28.81
CA GLU A 51 -43.75 -5.01 -27.72
C GLU A 51 -44.27 -3.76 -27.00
N VAL A 52 -43.42 -2.75 -26.77
CA VAL A 52 -43.83 -1.56 -25.99
C VAL A 52 -44.51 -0.49 -26.84
N VAL A 53 -44.26 -0.45 -28.16
CA VAL A 53 -44.86 0.55 -29.07
C VAL A 53 -46.25 0.10 -29.52
N PRO A 54 -47.31 0.89 -29.31
CA PRO A 54 -48.61 0.62 -29.91
C PRO A 54 -48.52 0.58 -31.44
N GLY A 55 -48.90 -0.56 -32.04
CA GLY A 55 -48.75 -0.82 -33.48
C GLY A 55 -47.41 -1.44 -33.90
N GLY A 56 -46.54 -1.72 -32.92
CA GLY A 56 -45.30 -2.48 -33.09
C GLY A 56 -44.19 -1.75 -33.86
N LEU A 57 -43.15 -2.50 -34.20
CA LEU A 57 -41.92 -1.94 -34.79
C LEU A 57 -42.16 -1.23 -36.13
N LYS A 58 -43.19 -1.60 -36.90
CA LYS A 58 -43.53 -0.95 -38.17
C LYS A 58 -43.90 0.52 -38.02
N VAL A 59 -44.45 0.92 -36.87
CA VAL A 59 -44.86 2.29 -36.58
C VAL A 59 -43.69 3.13 -36.08
N PHE A 60 -42.70 2.51 -35.44
CA PHE A 60 -41.60 3.20 -34.77
C PHE A 60 -40.79 4.16 -35.69
N PRO A 61 -40.41 3.80 -36.94
CA PRO A 61 -39.71 4.70 -37.85
C PRO A 61 -40.49 5.98 -38.19
N LEU A 62 -41.83 5.90 -38.18
CA LEU A 62 -42.75 7.00 -38.54
C LEU A 62 -42.96 7.99 -37.40
N LEU A 63 -42.50 7.68 -36.18
CA LEU A 63 -42.64 8.54 -35.02
C LEU A 63 -41.68 9.73 -35.06
N SER A 64 -42.03 10.81 -34.36
CA SER A 64 -41.10 11.92 -34.13
C SER A 64 -39.91 11.47 -33.27
N GLU A 65 -38.76 12.13 -33.39
CA GLU A 65 -37.56 11.79 -32.60
C GLU A 65 -37.80 11.81 -31.09
N ARG A 66 -38.66 12.74 -30.61
CA ARG A 66 -39.09 12.78 -29.21
C ARG A 66 -39.85 11.52 -28.79
N MET A 67 -40.74 11.03 -29.66
CA MET A 67 -41.50 9.80 -29.42
C MET A 67 -40.63 8.55 -29.54
N LYS A 68 -39.68 8.51 -30.49
CA LYS A 68 -38.70 7.43 -30.59
C LYS A 68 -37.83 7.34 -29.32
N ALA A 69 -37.34 8.47 -28.82
CA ALA A 69 -36.59 8.53 -27.57
C ALA A 69 -37.42 8.04 -26.37
N HIS A 70 -38.69 8.46 -26.28
CA HIS A 70 -39.61 7.99 -25.24
C HIS A 70 -39.78 6.46 -25.26
N TRP A 71 -39.99 5.86 -26.42
CA TRP A 71 -40.19 4.41 -26.52
C TRP A 71 -38.91 3.60 -26.35
N ARG A 72 -37.74 4.11 -26.79
CA ARG A 72 -36.44 3.51 -26.46
C ARG A 72 -36.22 3.46 -24.96
N LYS A 73 -36.53 4.56 -24.25
CA LYS A 73 -36.49 4.62 -22.79
C LYS A 73 -37.42 3.59 -22.15
N MET A 74 -38.63 3.41 -22.67
CA MET A 74 -39.57 2.40 -22.16
C MET A 74 -39.08 0.98 -22.39
N ALA A 75 -38.51 0.68 -23.56
CA ALA A 75 -37.92 -0.61 -23.87
C ALA A 75 -36.77 -0.96 -22.91
N ILE A 76 -35.83 -0.03 -22.69
CA ILE A 76 -34.69 -0.25 -21.79
C ILE A 76 -35.15 -0.39 -20.33
N ARG A 77 -36.15 0.39 -19.90
CA ARG A 77 -36.75 0.25 -18.56
C ARG A 77 -37.39 -1.12 -18.35
N LYS A 78 -38.02 -1.67 -19.38
CA LYS A 78 -38.57 -3.03 -19.35
C LYS A 78 -37.46 -4.05 -19.16
N ILE A 79 -36.40 -3.99 -19.98
CA ILE A 79 -35.21 -4.87 -19.87
C ILE A 79 -34.62 -4.78 -18.46
N HIS A 80 -34.44 -3.56 -17.95
CA HIS A 80 -33.91 -3.33 -16.60
C HIS A 80 -34.79 -3.98 -15.52
N ALA A 81 -36.12 -3.82 -15.59
CA ALA A 81 -37.04 -4.40 -14.61
C ALA A 81 -37.01 -5.94 -14.64
N GLU A 82 -36.97 -6.54 -15.83
CA GLU A 82 -36.91 -8.00 -16.01
C GLU A 82 -35.59 -8.57 -15.47
N CYS A 83 -34.46 -7.93 -15.79
CA CYS A 83 -33.14 -8.34 -15.31
C CYS A 83 -32.96 -8.15 -13.80
N LEU A 84 -33.52 -7.08 -13.23
CA LEU A 84 -33.52 -6.87 -11.79
C LEU A 84 -34.31 -7.96 -11.06
N ALA A 85 -35.49 -8.32 -11.57
CA ALA A 85 -36.32 -9.37 -10.98
C ALA A 85 -35.69 -10.76 -11.09
N ALA A 86 -34.96 -11.03 -12.18
CA ALA A 86 -34.28 -12.31 -12.41
C ALA A 86 -32.86 -12.39 -11.80
N GLU A 87 -32.33 -11.30 -11.25
CA GLU A 87 -30.92 -11.15 -10.84
C GLU A 87 -29.91 -11.51 -11.95
N ARG A 88 -30.22 -11.16 -13.20
CA ARG A 88 -29.41 -11.48 -14.38
C ARG A 88 -28.78 -10.24 -15.01
N THR A 89 -27.68 -10.44 -15.72
CA THR A 89 -27.06 -9.43 -16.59
C THR A 89 -27.73 -9.45 -17.97
N ALA A 90 -28.11 -8.27 -18.47
CA ALA A 90 -28.66 -8.10 -19.81
C ALA A 90 -27.54 -7.92 -20.84
N ILE A 91 -27.57 -8.71 -21.91
CA ILE A 91 -26.84 -8.45 -23.16
C ILE A 91 -27.85 -7.91 -24.17
N VAL A 92 -27.63 -6.69 -24.65
CA VAL A 92 -28.59 -5.94 -25.46
C VAL A 92 -27.97 -5.62 -26.82
N ALA A 93 -28.58 -6.11 -27.90
CA ALA A 93 -28.10 -5.94 -29.28
C ALA A 93 -29.13 -5.30 -30.21
N GLY A 94 -28.69 -4.93 -31.42
CA GLY A 94 -29.56 -4.42 -32.48
C GLY A 94 -29.91 -2.94 -32.32
N TYR A 95 -29.14 -2.19 -31.53
CA TYR A 95 -29.35 -0.76 -31.35
C TYR A 95 -29.04 0.03 -32.62
N SER A 96 -27.96 -0.34 -33.32
CA SER A 96 -27.56 0.20 -34.63
C SER A 96 -28.69 0.14 -35.67
N LYS A 97 -29.50 -0.93 -35.67
CA LYS A 97 -30.63 -1.17 -36.58
C LYS A 97 -31.75 -0.12 -36.49
N LEU A 98 -31.79 0.70 -35.43
CA LEU A 98 -32.78 1.77 -35.28
C LEU A 98 -32.40 3.05 -36.04
N TRP A 99 -31.19 3.13 -36.60
CA TRP A 99 -30.68 4.28 -37.38
C TRP A 99 -30.15 3.88 -38.77
N PRO A 100 -30.95 3.23 -39.63
CA PRO A 100 -30.49 2.87 -40.97
C PRO A 100 -30.20 4.12 -41.81
N GLY A 101 -29.00 4.19 -42.39
CA GLY A 101 -28.64 5.20 -43.39
C GLY A 101 -28.47 6.64 -42.90
N GLN A 102 -28.35 6.90 -41.59
CA GLN A 102 -28.05 8.24 -41.08
C GLN A 102 -26.56 8.40 -40.75
N SER A 103 -25.91 9.39 -41.35
CA SER A 103 -24.54 9.87 -41.05
C SER A 103 -24.38 10.51 -39.66
N LYS A 104 -25.35 10.32 -38.77
CA LYS A 104 -25.36 10.92 -37.43
C LYS A 104 -24.62 10.03 -36.45
N LEU A 105 -23.79 10.67 -35.64
CA LEU A 105 -23.16 10.07 -34.49
C LEU A 105 -24.21 9.38 -33.61
N ILE A 106 -23.99 8.10 -33.27
CA ILE A 106 -24.80 7.41 -32.25
C ILE A 106 -24.73 8.25 -30.98
N SER A 107 -25.85 8.86 -30.60
CA SER A 107 -25.99 9.65 -29.39
C SER A 107 -26.96 8.93 -28.46
N LEU A 108 -26.43 8.43 -27.35
CA LEU A 108 -27.23 7.95 -26.23
C LEU A 108 -27.80 9.19 -25.52
N THR A 109 -29.10 9.21 -25.29
CA THR A 109 -29.71 10.26 -24.46
C THR A 109 -29.31 10.07 -23.00
N GLN A 110 -29.36 11.14 -22.19
CA GLN A 110 -29.03 11.08 -20.76
C GLN A 110 -29.87 10.03 -19.99
N ASP A 111 -31.10 9.80 -20.44
CA ASP A 111 -31.97 8.77 -19.87
C ASP A 111 -31.56 7.34 -20.28
N GLU A 112 -30.95 7.17 -21.46
CA GLU A 112 -30.43 5.87 -21.95
C GLU A 112 -29.09 5.56 -21.28
N THR A 113 -28.21 6.56 -21.14
CA THR A 113 -26.91 6.38 -20.47
C THR A 113 -27.04 6.01 -19.00
N ALA A 114 -28.08 6.49 -18.31
CA ALA A 114 -28.36 6.14 -16.92
C ALA A 114 -28.73 4.65 -16.70
N MET A 115 -29.02 3.91 -17.77
CA MET A 115 -29.47 2.51 -17.69
C MET A 115 -28.38 1.52 -18.11
N TYR A 116 -27.42 1.94 -18.92
CA TYR A 116 -26.33 1.09 -19.37
C TYR A 116 -25.16 1.14 -18.39
N THR A 117 -24.57 -0.01 -18.13
CA THR A 117 -23.36 -0.12 -17.29
C THR A 117 -22.11 -0.29 -18.14
N HIS A 118 -22.24 -0.97 -19.28
CA HIS A 118 -21.15 -1.28 -20.20
C HIS A 118 -21.61 -1.09 -21.65
N VAL A 119 -20.67 -0.72 -22.52
CA VAL A 119 -20.82 -0.68 -23.98
C VAL A 119 -19.71 -1.52 -24.60
N LEU A 120 -20.11 -2.53 -25.36
CA LEU A 120 -19.24 -3.35 -26.19
C LEU A 120 -19.34 -2.86 -27.64
N TYR A 121 -18.29 -2.23 -28.13
CA TYR A 121 -18.21 -1.70 -29.48
C TYR A 121 -17.45 -2.67 -30.39
N LEU A 122 -18.13 -3.20 -31.42
CA LEU A 122 -17.52 -4.02 -32.45
C LEU A 122 -16.79 -3.13 -33.46
N ASN A 123 -15.46 -3.13 -33.38
CA ASN A 123 -14.56 -2.36 -34.23
C ASN A 123 -14.22 -3.14 -35.51
N VAL A 124 -15.10 -3.08 -36.49
CA VAL A 124 -14.90 -3.74 -37.79
C VAL A 124 -13.90 -2.94 -38.62
N SER A 125 -12.68 -3.45 -38.77
CA SER A 125 -11.71 -2.94 -39.74
C SER A 125 -12.32 -3.07 -41.14
N ALA A 126 -12.46 -1.97 -41.88
CA ALA A 126 -12.76 -2.10 -43.31
C ALA A 126 -11.64 -2.96 -43.94
N PRO A 127 -11.99 -4.04 -44.68
CA PRO A 127 -11.05 -5.04 -45.17
C PRO A 127 -9.83 -4.38 -45.83
N ASP A 128 -8.67 -5.00 -45.66
CA ASP A 128 -7.43 -4.65 -46.36
C ASP A 128 -7.58 -4.96 -47.86
N PHE A 129 -8.42 -4.18 -48.54
CA PHE A 129 -8.36 -4.10 -49.98
C PHE A 129 -7.22 -3.16 -50.33
N SER A 130 -6.14 -3.73 -50.87
CA SER A 130 -5.01 -3.02 -51.44
C SER A 130 -5.35 -2.16 -52.67
N CYS A 131 -6.61 -1.77 -52.88
CA CYS A 131 -7.07 -0.89 -53.94
C CYS A 131 -7.63 0.43 -53.36
N TYR A 132 -6.75 1.41 -53.19
CA TYR A 132 -7.03 2.79 -52.82
C TYR A 132 -8.30 3.35 -53.49
N HIS A 133 -9.39 3.48 -52.72
CA HIS A 133 -10.54 4.34 -53.05
C HIS A 133 -10.74 5.39 -51.96
N ARG A 134 -10.92 6.66 -52.34
CA ARG A 134 -11.18 7.81 -51.45
C ARG A 134 -12.33 7.57 -50.46
N LYS A 135 -13.29 6.72 -50.81
CA LYS A 135 -14.43 6.34 -49.96
C LYS A 135 -14.03 5.48 -48.76
N ASP A 136 -13.06 4.58 -48.88
CA ASP A 136 -12.66 3.69 -47.76
C ASP A 136 -11.93 4.46 -46.66
N THR A 137 -11.15 5.48 -47.04
CA THR A 137 -10.49 6.39 -46.09
C THR A 137 -11.53 7.23 -45.33
N GLU A 138 -12.55 7.75 -46.02
CA GLU A 138 -13.64 8.51 -45.38
C GLU A 138 -14.48 7.65 -44.42
N ILE A 139 -14.71 6.37 -44.74
CA ILE A 139 -15.40 5.41 -43.86
C ILE A 139 -14.56 5.13 -42.61
N LYS A 140 -13.26 4.82 -42.78
CA LYS A 140 -12.34 4.57 -41.65
C LYS A 140 -12.24 5.80 -40.73
N GLU A 141 -12.11 7.00 -41.28
CA GLU A 141 -12.08 8.24 -40.49
C GLU A 141 -13.39 8.49 -39.75
N ARG A 142 -14.53 8.20 -40.37
CA ARG A 142 -15.85 8.37 -39.76
C ARG A 142 -16.06 7.40 -38.60
N GLN A 143 -15.79 6.10 -38.80
CA GLN A 143 -15.87 5.09 -37.75
C GLN A 143 -14.94 5.43 -36.58
N TYR A 144 -13.74 5.92 -36.87
CA TYR A 144 -12.78 6.37 -35.88
C TYR A 144 -13.30 7.57 -35.06
N ARG A 145 -13.85 8.60 -35.71
CA ARG A 145 -14.50 9.74 -35.00
C ARG A 145 -15.71 9.29 -34.18
N GLN A 146 -16.49 8.36 -34.70
CA GLN A 146 -17.69 7.84 -34.03
C GLN A 146 -17.35 7.03 -32.78
N ARG A 147 -16.37 6.13 -32.87
CA ARG A 147 -15.84 5.38 -31.73
C ARG A 147 -15.32 6.31 -30.64
N GLY A 148 -14.49 7.30 -31.01
CA GLY A 148 -13.95 8.27 -30.06
C GLY A 148 -15.04 9.05 -29.34
N ALA A 149 -16.02 9.57 -30.08
CA ALA A 149 -17.10 10.37 -29.49
C ALA A 149 -18.03 9.53 -28.59
N LEU A 150 -18.32 8.28 -28.97
CA LEU A 150 -19.08 7.35 -28.14
C LEU A 150 -18.32 6.96 -26.86
N ARG A 151 -17.01 6.70 -26.96
CA ARG A 151 -16.15 6.38 -25.81
C ARG A 151 -16.17 7.51 -24.79
N LYS A 152 -16.04 8.76 -25.23
CA LYS A 152 -16.14 9.92 -24.31
C LYS A 152 -17.51 10.03 -23.68
N ALA A 153 -18.58 9.90 -24.46
CA ALA A 153 -19.93 9.93 -23.92
C ALA A 153 -20.11 8.84 -22.84
N CYS A 154 -19.51 7.66 -23.02
CA CYS A 154 -19.49 6.62 -21.99
C CYS A 154 -18.76 7.09 -20.73
N TYR A 155 -17.53 7.63 -20.85
CA TYR A 155 -16.76 8.11 -19.70
C TYR A 155 -17.45 9.26 -18.96
N GLU A 156 -18.05 10.19 -19.68
CA GLU A 156 -18.83 11.32 -19.13
C GLU A 156 -20.09 10.86 -18.38
N ASN A 157 -20.58 9.65 -18.66
CA ASN A 157 -21.76 9.07 -18.02
C ASN A 157 -21.43 7.90 -17.08
N GLY A 158 -20.16 7.62 -16.81
CA GLY A 158 -19.74 6.53 -15.92
C GLY A 158 -19.97 5.11 -16.48
N ILE A 159 -20.06 4.96 -17.81
CA ILE A 159 -20.26 3.70 -18.51
C ILE A 159 -18.89 3.15 -18.94
N LEU A 160 -18.65 1.86 -18.68
CA LEU A 160 -17.43 1.20 -19.17
C LEU A 160 -17.56 0.91 -20.67
N PHE A 161 -16.53 1.26 -21.44
CA PHE A 161 -16.48 1.10 -22.89
C PHE A 161 -15.37 0.12 -23.29
N TRP A 162 -15.70 -0.90 -24.07
CA TRP A 162 -14.71 -1.83 -24.60
C TRP A 162 -14.86 -1.96 -26.11
N SER A 163 -13.78 -1.76 -26.87
CA SER A 163 -13.77 -1.91 -28.32
C SER A 163 -13.06 -3.22 -28.69
N VAL A 164 -13.75 -4.04 -29.49
CA VAL A 164 -13.32 -5.41 -29.83
C VAL A 164 -13.24 -5.55 -31.34
N SER A 165 -12.12 -6.06 -31.86
CA SER A 165 -12.00 -6.34 -33.28
C SER A 165 -12.62 -7.69 -33.65
N PRO A 166 -13.25 -7.82 -34.84
CA PRO A 166 -13.78 -9.08 -35.33
C PRO A 166 -12.74 -10.20 -35.41
N GLU A 167 -11.49 -9.87 -35.75
CA GLU A 167 -10.40 -10.84 -35.78
C GLU A 167 -10.16 -11.45 -34.39
N SER A 168 -10.36 -10.68 -33.31
CA SER A 168 -10.32 -11.17 -31.92
C SER A 168 -11.50 -12.09 -31.59
N VAL A 169 -12.63 -11.89 -32.27
CA VAL A 169 -13.90 -12.60 -32.10
C VAL A 169 -14.01 -13.85 -32.97
N PHE A 170 -13.28 -14.00 -34.08
CA PHE A 170 -13.51 -15.14 -34.99
C PHE A 170 -12.26 -16.00 -35.28
N SER A 171 -11.09 -15.67 -34.72
CA SER A 171 -9.83 -16.41 -34.92
C SER A 171 -9.50 -17.50 -33.88
N GLY A 172 -10.46 -17.92 -33.05
CA GLY A 172 -10.22 -18.85 -31.93
C GLY A 172 -9.69 -18.20 -30.65
N LYS A 173 -9.47 -16.87 -30.65
CA LYS A 173 -9.30 -16.03 -29.45
C LYS A 173 -10.62 -15.63 -28.77
N ILE A 174 -11.75 -16.14 -29.27
CA ILE A 174 -13.13 -16.04 -28.75
C ILE A 174 -13.19 -16.17 -27.25
N GLY A 175 -12.41 -17.08 -26.65
CA GLY A 175 -12.43 -17.34 -25.22
C GLY A 175 -12.15 -16.13 -24.32
N LYS A 176 -11.77 -14.95 -24.85
CA LYS A 176 -11.58 -13.72 -24.06
C LYS A 176 -12.88 -12.92 -23.86
N VAL A 177 -13.75 -12.79 -24.86
CA VAL A 177 -14.96 -11.93 -24.76
C VAL A 177 -15.96 -12.46 -23.73
N PRO A 178 -16.35 -13.75 -23.74
CA PRO A 178 -17.19 -14.30 -22.69
C PRO A 178 -16.55 -14.21 -21.30
N LYS A 179 -15.21 -14.34 -21.18
CA LYS A 179 -14.50 -14.19 -19.90
C LYS A 179 -14.57 -12.78 -19.34
N VAL A 180 -14.39 -11.76 -20.18
CA VAL A 180 -14.53 -10.35 -19.76
C VAL A 180 -15.98 -10.03 -19.38
N ILE A 181 -16.96 -10.55 -20.12
CA ILE A 181 -18.39 -10.39 -19.76
C ILE A 181 -18.73 -11.11 -18.46
N LEU A 182 -18.14 -12.28 -18.21
CA LEU A 182 -18.25 -12.99 -16.93
C LEU A 182 -17.63 -12.18 -15.77
N ASP A 183 -16.49 -11.52 -15.98
CA ASP A 183 -15.90 -10.59 -15.00
C ASP A 183 -16.85 -9.43 -14.68
N PHE A 184 -17.46 -8.81 -15.70
CA PHE A 184 -18.47 -7.75 -15.50
C PHE A 184 -19.65 -8.25 -14.65
N HIS A 185 -20.18 -9.43 -14.97
CA HIS A 185 -21.28 -10.03 -14.19
C HIS A 185 -20.87 -10.29 -12.73
N GLN A 186 -19.68 -10.87 -12.50
CA GLN A 186 -19.18 -11.14 -11.14
C GLN A 186 -18.96 -9.86 -10.34
N HIS A 187 -18.51 -8.79 -10.97
CA HIS A 187 -18.33 -7.51 -10.29
C HIS A 187 -19.67 -6.89 -9.84
N ILE A 188 -20.70 -7.02 -10.66
CA ILE A 188 -22.00 -6.36 -10.45
C ILE A 188 -22.92 -7.21 -9.55
N HIS A 189 -22.94 -8.52 -9.76
CA HIS A 189 -23.84 -9.46 -9.09
C HIS A 189 -23.15 -10.37 -8.06
N GLY A 190 -21.82 -10.48 -8.09
CA GLY A 190 -21.09 -11.31 -7.13
C GLY A 190 -21.26 -10.81 -5.69
N PRO A 191 -21.04 -11.66 -4.67
CA PRO A 191 -20.72 -11.13 -3.36
C PRO A 191 -19.57 -10.16 -3.58
N LYS A 192 -19.72 -8.89 -3.15
CA LYS A 192 -18.67 -7.86 -3.31
C LYS A 192 -17.32 -8.55 -3.17
N SER A 193 -16.49 -8.48 -4.21
CA SER A 193 -15.15 -9.10 -4.25
C SER A 193 -14.34 -8.89 -2.95
N SER A 194 -14.71 -7.86 -2.19
CA SER A 194 -14.55 -7.55 -0.76
C SER A 194 -14.22 -8.66 0.26
N ARG A 195 -14.28 -9.97 0.00
CA ARG A 195 -13.83 -11.00 0.96
C ARG A 195 -12.79 -11.99 0.45
N ALA A 196 -12.39 -11.93 -0.82
CA ALA A 196 -11.27 -12.74 -1.31
C ALA A 196 -9.96 -12.30 -0.63
N TRP A 197 -9.75 -10.98 -0.52
CA TRP A 197 -8.64 -10.41 0.22
C TRP A 197 -8.69 -10.76 1.71
N GLU A 198 -9.88 -10.81 2.32
CA GLU A 198 -10.05 -11.17 3.74
C GLU A 198 -9.51 -12.57 3.99
N ARG A 199 -9.93 -13.57 3.21
CA ARG A 199 -9.43 -14.95 3.36
C ARG A 199 -7.92 -15.03 3.20
N LYS A 200 -7.37 -14.35 2.19
CA LYS A 200 -5.92 -14.32 1.96
C LYS A 200 -5.17 -13.65 3.11
N LEU A 201 -5.73 -12.58 3.67
CA LEU A 201 -5.18 -11.91 4.84
C LEU A 201 -5.17 -12.84 6.06
N GLU A 202 -6.26 -13.57 6.31
CA GLU A 202 -6.31 -14.55 7.39
C GLU A 202 -5.27 -15.67 7.18
N ASP A 203 -5.09 -16.16 5.94
CA ASP A 203 -4.04 -17.13 5.63
C ASP A 203 -2.65 -16.58 5.97
N ILE A 204 -2.36 -15.33 5.60
CA ILE A 204 -1.07 -14.68 5.88
C ILE A 204 -0.86 -14.49 7.39
N VAL A 205 -1.90 -14.08 8.12
CA VAL A 205 -1.84 -13.89 9.58
C VAL A 205 -1.65 -15.22 10.31
N ASN A 206 -2.29 -16.29 9.83
CA ASN A 206 -2.26 -17.61 10.47
C ASN A 206 -1.07 -18.49 10.03
N ALA A 207 -0.36 -18.14 8.95
CA ALA A 207 0.75 -18.95 8.42
C ALA A 207 2.04 -18.93 9.26
N GLY A 208 2.16 -18.05 10.27
CA GLY A 208 3.35 -17.92 11.11
C GLY A 208 3.33 -18.81 12.36
N SER A 209 4.49 -19.41 12.72
CA SER A 209 4.68 -20.08 14.02
C SER A 209 4.85 -19.13 15.19
N VAL A 210 5.13 -17.85 14.90
CA VAL A 210 5.33 -16.77 15.88
C VAL A 210 4.28 -15.69 15.61
N GLN A 211 3.53 -15.33 16.65
CA GLN A 211 2.55 -14.25 16.58
C GLN A 211 3.29 -12.93 16.30
N LYS A 212 2.94 -12.27 15.21
CA LYS A 212 3.44 -10.94 14.85
C LYS A 212 2.57 -9.90 15.56
N ASP A 213 3.17 -8.87 16.17
CA ASP A 213 2.37 -7.73 16.71
C ASP A 213 2.39 -6.50 15.81
N THR A 214 3.13 -6.56 14.69
CA THR A 214 3.27 -5.44 13.76
C THR A 214 3.15 -5.93 12.33
N TYR A 215 2.38 -5.20 11.51
CA TYR A 215 2.27 -5.46 10.08
C TYR A 215 2.69 -4.24 9.27
N LEU A 216 3.53 -4.49 8.27
CA LEU A 216 3.87 -3.55 7.21
C LEU A 216 2.96 -3.81 6.02
N VAL A 217 2.07 -2.88 5.72
CA VAL A 217 1.21 -2.90 4.53
C VAL A 217 1.86 -2.03 3.48
N VAL A 218 2.25 -2.64 2.37
CA VAL A 218 3.00 -1.99 1.29
C VAL A 218 2.11 -1.97 0.05
N ASP A 219 1.76 -0.78 -0.44
CA ASP A 219 1.29 -0.69 -1.81
C ASP A 219 2.44 -1.04 -2.75
N THR A 220 2.18 -1.77 -3.83
CA THR A 220 3.22 -2.18 -4.76
C THR A 220 3.22 -1.40 -6.07
N ASP A 221 2.12 -0.73 -6.38
CA ASP A 221 2.02 0.11 -7.57
C ASP A 221 2.90 1.36 -7.38
N LYS A 222 3.94 1.52 -8.22
CA LYS A 222 5.03 2.52 -8.13
C LYS A 222 5.89 2.53 -6.85
N THR A 223 5.36 2.16 -5.69
CA THR A 223 6.13 2.14 -4.44
C THR A 223 7.34 1.19 -4.51
N LEU A 224 7.27 0.14 -5.34
CA LEU A 224 8.41 -0.75 -5.63
C LEU A 224 9.30 -0.26 -6.77
N THR A 225 8.76 0.44 -7.77
CA THR A 225 9.44 0.81 -9.02
C THR A 225 9.46 2.32 -9.20
N GLY A 226 10.65 2.93 -9.34
CA GLY A 226 10.77 4.40 -9.51
C GLY A 226 9.84 4.98 -10.60
N THR A 227 9.53 4.20 -11.63
CA THR A 227 8.66 4.60 -12.73
C THR A 227 7.25 3.98 -12.62
N SER A 228 6.22 4.74 -12.99
CA SER A 228 4.84 4.24 -13.12
C SER A 228 4.68 3.20 -14.22
N THR A 229 4.10 2.04 -13.90
CA THR A 229 3.63 1.10 -14.91
C THR A 229 2.65 1.77 -15.90
N CYS A 230 1.84 2.73 -15.45
CA CYS A 230 0.90 3.45 -16.33
C CYS A 230 1.54 4.55 -17.22
N LEU A 231 2.71 5.10 -16.84
CA LEU A 231 3.45 6.10 -17.65
C LEU A 231 4.33 5.43 -18.70
N MET A 232 4.79 4.19 -18.44
CA MET A 232 5.60 3.43 -19.41
C MET A 232 4.84 3.04 -20.68
N LEU A 233 3.52 3.25 -20.70
CA LEU A 233 2.63 2.89 -21.80
C LEU A 233 2.25 4.08 -22.69
N ASP A 234 2.63 5.32 -22.31
CA ASP A 234 2.34 6.55 -23.07
C ASP A 234 2.73 6.49 -24.56
N PRO A 235 3.85 5.85 -24.98
CA PRO A 235 4.20 5.77 -26.40
C PRO A 235 3.14 5.07 -27.27
N TRP A 236 2.41 4.11 -26.69
CA TRP A 236 1.36 3.33 -27.36
C TRP A 236 0.01 4.06 -27.40
N MET A 237 -0.15 5.10 -26.57
CA MET A 237 -1.42 5.80 -26.30
C MET A 237 -1.63 7.08 -27.15
N SER A 238 -0.67 7.44 -27.99
CA SER A 238 -0.62 8.71 -28.76
C SER A 238 -1.48 8.75 -30.04
N LYS A 239 -2.37 7.78 -30.26
CA LYS A 239 -3.15 7.62 -31.52
C LYS A 239 -4.66 7.81 -31.36
N GLU A 240 -5.12 8.72 -30.50
CA GLU A 240 -6.53 9.16 -30.47
C GLU A 240 -6.61 10.65 -30.89
N PRO A 241 -7.69 11.11 -31.55
CA PRO A 241 -7.68 12.39 -32.29
C PRO A 241 -7.65 13.67 -31.41
N TRP A 242 -7.52 13.52 -30.09
CA TRP A 242 -7.96 14.52 -29.09
C TRP A 242 -6.77 15.21 -28.42
N GLY A 243 -5.55 14.91 -28.83
CA GLY A 243 -4.32 15.53 -28.34
C GLY A 243 -3.97 15.27 -26.87
N THR A 244 -4.82 14.56 -26.12
CA THR A 244 -4.66 14.16 -24.72
C THR A 244 -4.74 12.63 -24.60
N SER A 245 -4.05 12.04 -23.63
CA SER A 245 -4.03 10.58 -23.51
C SER A 245 -5.41 10.05 -23.08
N PRO A 246 -5.88 8.90 -23.61
CA PRO A 246 -7.16 8.32 -23.22
C PRO A 246 -7.29 8.05 -21.72
N LEU A 247 -6.16 7.74 -21.06
CA LEU A 247 -6.11 7.60 -19.60
C LEU A 247 -6.23 8.94 -18.89
N GLU A 248 -5.60 10.00 -19.37
CA GLU A 248 -5.77 11.34 -18.80
C GLU A 248 -7.24 11.77 -18.87
N THR A 249 -7.92 11.50 -19.98
CA THR A 249 -9.36 11.78 -20.13
C THR A 249 -10.22 10.92 -19.18
N LEU A 250 -9.89 9.63 -19.07
CA LEU A 250 -10.58 8.69 -18.17
C LEU A 250 -10.49 9.12 -16.71
N PHE A 251 -9.28 9.39 -16.24
CA PHE A 251 -9.01 9.71 -14.84
C PHE A 251 -9.33 11.16 -14.46
N SER A 252 -9.35 12.08 -15.42
CA SER A 252 -9.82 13.47 -15.21
C SER A 252 -11.34 13.60 -15.37
N GLY A 253 -12.02 12.56 -15.86
CA GLY A 253 -13.46 12.51 -16.07
C GLY A 253 -14.27 12.15 -14.82
N PRO A 254 -15.59 11.95 -14.95
CA PRO A 254 -16.50 11.63 -13.84
C PRO A 254 -16.21 10.31 -13.13
N LEU A 255 -15.61 9.35 -13.83
CA LEU A 255 -15.11 8.11 -13.23
C LEU A 255 -13.98 8.40 -12.22
N GLY A 256 -13.23 9.49 -12.42
CA GLY A 256 -12.12 9.87 -11.56
C GLY A 256 -11.17 8.70 -11.37
N TYR A 257 -10.88 8.39 -10.12
CA TYR A 257 -9.98 7.30 -9.74
C TYR A 257 -10.68 6.26 -8.86
N ILE A 258 -11.86 5.82 -9.28
CA ILE A 258 -12.58 4.70 -8.64
C ILE A 258 -12.27 3.38 -9.35
N ASP A 259 -12.62 2.24 -8.76
CA ASP A 259 -12.38 0.89 -9.31
C ASP A 259 -12.79 0.76 -10.79
N ALA A 260 -13.93 1.36 -11.17
CA ALA A 260 -14.42 1.40 -12.54
C ALA A 260 -13.43 2.07 -13.51
N ALA A 261 -12.70 3.12 -13.10
CA ALA A 261 -11.68 3.76 -13.92
C ALA A 261 -10.49 2.83 -14.18
N PHE A 262 -10.04 2.07 -13.18
CA PHE A 262 -8.94 1.11 -13.35
C PHE A 262 -9.35 -0.07 -14.24
N ARG A 263 -10.59 -0.56 -14.10
CA ARG A 263 -11.15 -1.56 -15.02
C ARG A 263 -11.23 -1.04 -16.45
N GLN A 264 -11.65 0.21 -16.62
CA GLN A 264 -11.67 0.85 -17.93
C GLN A 264 -10.27 0.95 -18.55
N ALA A 265 -9.25 1.27 -17.75
CA ALA A 265 -7.87 1.28 -18.21
C ALA A 265 -7.42 -0.12 -18.65
N ALA A 266 -7.74 -1.16 -17.88
CA ALA A 266 -7.45 -2.55 -18.24
C ALA A 266 -8.13 -2.97 -19.56
N LEU A 267 -9.40 -2.61 -19.76
CA LEU A 267 -10.11 -2.85 -21.02
C LEU A 267 -9.46 -2.15 -22.22
N PHE A 268 -8.94 -0.93 -21.99
CA PHE A 268 -8.21 -0.18 -23.02
C PHE A 268 -6.87 -0.82 -23.35
N TYR A 269 -6.14 -1.34 -22.37
CA TYR A 269 -4.90 -2.10 -22.63
C TYR A 269 -5.16 -3.42 -23.35
N GLU A 270 -6.25 -4.12 -23.00
CA GLU A 270 -6.68 -5.32 -23.71
C GLU A 270 -7.02 -5.02 -25.18
N GLU A 271 -7.55 -3.83 -25.50
CA GLU A 271 -7.82 -3.38 -26.87
C GLU A 271 -6.53 -3.15 -27.68
N VAL A 272 -5.49 -2.56 -27.08
CA VAL A 272 -4.31 -2.07 -27.83
C VAL A 272 -3.21 -3.11 -27.97
N VAL A 273 -2.90 -3.87 -26.90
CA VAL A 273 -1.74 -4.77 -26.86
C VAL A 273 -2.09 -6.17 -26.32
N GLY A 274 -3.22 -6.32 -25.62
CA GLY A 274 -3.51 -7.50 -24.81
C GLY A 274 -2.86 -7.35 -23.43
N PHE A 275 -3.68 -7.25 -22.38
CA PHE A 275 -3.22 -6.85 -21.04
C PHE A 275 -2.24 -7.85 -20.43
N ASN A 276 -2.47 -9.15 -20.65
CA ASN A 276 -1.60 -10.21 -20.12
C ASN A 276 -0.24 -10.28 -20.84
N ASP A 277 -0.25 -10.15 -22.18
CA ASP A 277 0.98 -10.14 -22.99
C ASP A 277 1.88 -8.96 -22.59
N LEU A 278 1.25 -7.84 -22.23
CA LEU A 278 1.91 -6.67 -21.70
C LEU A 278 2.48 -6.88 -20.28
N CYS A 279 1.74 -7.57 -19.39
CA CYS A 279 2.20 -7.84 -18.02
C CYS A 279 3.41 -8.77 -17.97
N ASP A 280 3.51 -9.72 -18.90
CA ASP A 280 4.61 -10.70 -18.94
C ASP A 280 5.95 -10.08 -19.38
N ASP A 281 5.92 -9.02 -20.20
CA ASP A 281 7.11 -8.31 -20.68
C ASP A 281 7.68 -7.31 -19.65
N PHE A 282 6.92 -6.96 -18.60
CA PHE A 282 7.34 -5.98 -17.61
C PHE A 282 8.17 -6.61 -16.47
N LYS A 283 9.48 -6.41 -16.52
CA LYS A 283 10.38 -6.66 -15.39
C LYS A 283 10.31 -5.49 -14.39
N ILE A 284 9.67 -5.74 -13.25
CA ILE A 284 9.64 -4.83 -12.10
C ILE A 284 11.06 -4.75 -11.51
N ILE A 285 11.73 -3.61 -11.71
CA ILE A 285 13.02 -3.32 -11.07
C ILE A 285 12.73 -2.67 -9.71
N VAL A 286 12.80 -3.48 -8.65
CA VAL A 286 12.66 -2.98 -7.27
C VAL A 286 13.95 -2.29 -6.84
N GLN A 287 13.85 -1.09 -6.26
CA GLN A 287 15.05 -0.37 -5.80
C GLN A 287 15.82 -1.16 -4.71
N PRO A 288 17.17 -1.30 -4.82
CA PRO A 288 17.97 -2.09 -3.88
C PRO A 288 17.86 -1.67 -2.41
N ASP A 289 17.72 -0.37 -2.17
CA ASP A 289 17.57 0.20 -0.82
C ASP A 289 16.26 -0.26 -0.18
N PHE A 290 15.19 -0.36 -0.98
CA PHE A 290 13.90 -0.86 -0.52
C PHE A 290 13.93 -2.36 -0.24
N ILE A 291 14.61 -3.15 -1.07
CA ILE A 291 14.81 -4.59 -0.80
C ILE A 291 15.58 -4.77 0.51
N SER A 292 16.62 -3.97 0.74
CA SER A 292 17.42 -4.01 1.96
C SER A 292 16.58 -3.68 3.19
N PHE A 293 15.67 -2.71 3.07
CA PHE A 293 14.69 -2.38 4.10
C PHE A 293 13.72 -3.54 4.41
N LEU A 294 13.10 -4.14 3.38
CA LEU A 294 12.20 -5.28 3.56
C LEU A 294 12.91 -6.48 4.20
N ARG A 295 14.17 -6.74 3.81
CA ARG A 295 15.00 -7.79 4.43
C ARG A 295 15.27 -7.52 5.90
N ARG A 296 15.51 -6.26 6.30
CA ARG A 296 15.64 -5.89 7.72
C ARG A 296 14.35 -6.15 8.49
N MET A 297 13.21 -5.71 7.96
CA MET A 297 11.87 -5.96 8.55
C MET A 297 11.62 -7.45 8.76
N ALA A 298 11.95 -8.28 7.75
CA ALA A 298 11.76 -9.72 7.82
C ALA A 298 12.68 -10.41 8.85
N LYS A 299 13.93 -9.92 9.01
CA LYS A 299 14.90 -10.46 9.99
C LYS A 299 14.53 -10.18 11.44
N GLU A 300 13.78 -9.12 11.72
CA GLU A 300 13.41 -8.76 13.10
C GLU A 300 12.34 -9.67 13.73
N GLY A 301 11.82 -10.69 13.01
CA GLY A 301 10.97 -11.74 13.58
C GLY A 301 9.55 -11.30 13.99
N ASP A 302 9.38 -10.04 14.34
CA ASP A 302 8.17 -9.44 14.94
C ASP A 302 7.28 -8.68 13.95
N VAL A 303 7.76 -8.46 12.72
CA VAL A 303 7.03 -7.73 11.67
C VAL A 303 6.53 -8.72 10.61
N GLY A 304 5.24 -8.69 10.31
CA GLY A 304 4.63 -9.30 9.13
C GLY A 304 4.58 -8.32 7.97
N ILE A 305 4.70 -8.78 6.74
CA ILE A 305 4.63 -7.92 5.54
C ILE A 305 3.46 -8.38 4.68
N VAL A 306 2.61 -7.44 4.29
CA VAL A 306 1.47 -7.64 3.39
C VAL A 306 1.63 -6.71 2.21
N PHE A 307 1.71 -7.29 1.01
CA PHE A 307 1.76 -6.51 -0.23
C PHE A 307 0.34 -6.35 -0.77
N CYS A 308 -0.09 -5.11 -0.97
CA CYS A 308 -1.34 -4.76 -1.64
C CYS A 308 -1.01 -4.36 -3.07
N ASP A 309 -1.57 -5.09 -4.04
CA ASP A 309 -1.28 -4.87 -5.46
C ASP A 309 -2.58 -4.94 -6.26
N SER A 310 -2.69 -4.12 -7.31
CA SER A 310 -3.79 -4.21 -8.28
C SER A 310 -3.50 -5.19 -9.43
N SER A 311 -2.23 -5.54 -9.64
CA SER A 311 -1.73 -6.40 -10.72
C SER A 311 -1.56 -7.87 -10.29
N ALA A 312 -1.27 -8.78 -11.23
CA ALA A 312 -1.10 -10.22 -10.99
C ALA A 312 0.35 -10.65 -10.67
N THR A 313 1.26 -9.72 -10.37
CA THR A 313 2.68 -10.03 -10.09
C THR A 313 2.85 -11.06 -8.95
N ALA A 314 3.80 -11.99 -9.08
CA ALA A 314 4.03 -13.01 -8.08
C ALA A 314 4.88 -12.49 -6.91
N LEU A 315 4.22 -11.99 -5.85
CA LEU A 315 4.87 -11.62 -4.59
C LEU A 315 4.41 -12.53 -3.43
N PRO A 316 5.32 -12.91 -2.51
CA PRO A 316 4.95 -13.65 -1.30
C PRO A 316 4.05 -12.79 -0.40
N SER A 317 3.06 -13.39 0.26
CA SER A 317 2.10 -12.67 1.13
C SER A 317 1.35 -11.52 0.43
N LYS A 318 1.12 -11.66 -0.88
CA LYS A 318 0.38 -10.71 -1.69
C LYS A 318 -1.13 -10.86 -1.53
N ILE A 319 -1.78 -9.71 -1.51
CA ILE A 319 -3.22 -9.54 -1.59
C ILE A 319 -3.51 -8.71 -2.84
N VAL A 320 -4.29 -9.28 -3.75
CA VAL A 320 -4.86 -8.54 -4.88
C VAL A 320 -6.00 -7.69 -4.32
N SER A 321 -5.85 -6.36 -4.36
CA SER A 321 -6.78 -5.41 -3.75
C SER A 321 -6.96 -4.18 -4.62
N SER A 322 -8.21 -3.72 -4.76
CA SER A 322 -8.53 -2.41 -5.33
C SER A 322 -8.10 -1.29 -4.37
N PRO A 323 -7.95 -0.04 -4.87
CA PRO A 323 -7.68 1.13 -4.01
C PRO A 323 -8.67 1.29 -2.85
N SER A 324 -9.93 0.87 -3.05
CA SER A 324 -10.98 0.95 -2.03
C SER A 324 -10.89 -0.12 -0.93
N GLU A 325 -10.13 -1.20 -1.17
CA GLU A 325 -9.95 -2.32 -0.24
C GLU A 325 -8.69 -2.16 0.62
N LYS A 326 -7.65 -1.48 0.12
CA LYS A 326 -6.43 -1.12 0.88
C LYS A 326 -6.71 -0.59 2.31
N PRO A 327 -7.59 0.41 2.53
CA PRO A 327 -7.89 0.87 3.89
C PRO A 327 -8.61 -0.18 4.75
N GLN A 328 -9.39 -1.08 4.14
CA GLN A 328 -10.10 -2.13 4.86
C GLN A 328 -9.13 -3.20 5.37
N ILE A 329 -8.07 -3.50 4.61
CA ILE A 329 -6.98 -4.38 5.04
C ILE A 329 -6.31 -3.84 6.31
N VAL A 330 -5.93 -2.56 6.30
CA VAL A 330 -5.34 -1.88 7.46
C VAL A 330 -6.31 -1.86 8.64
N GLU A 331 -7.58 -1.55 8.41
CA GLU A 331 -8.59 -1.55 9.46
C GLU A 331 -8.77 -2.92 10.10
N ARG A 332 -8.81 -4.00 9.30
CA ARG A 332 -8.94 -5.38 9.78
C ARG A 332 -7.75 -5.76 10.64
N LEU A 333 -6.52 -5.51 10.18
CA LEU A 333 -5.30 -5.76 10.94
C LEU A 333 -5.30 -5.00 12.29
N ARG A 334 -5.67 -3.72 12.27
CA ARG A 334 -5.65 -2.88 13.47
C ARG A 334 -6.78 -3.20 14.45
N LYS A 335 -8.02 -3.29 13.98
CA LYS A 335 -9.21 -3.40 14.85
C LYS A 335 -9.55 -4.85 15.22
N PHE A 336 -9.45 -5.78 14.28
CA PHE A 336 -9.82 -7.17 14.50
C PHE A 336 -8.63 -7.95 15.06
N HIS A 337 -7.47 -7.87 14.41
CA HIS A 337 -6.26 -8.57 14.83
C HIS A 337 -5.46 -7.83 15.90
N ARG A 338 -5.83 -6.59 16.24
CA ARG A 338 -5.18 -5.75 17.28
C ARG A 338 -3.68 -5.54 17.04
N MET A 339 -3.28 -5.47 15.77
CA MET A 339 -1.90 -5.27 15.35
C MET A 339 -1.57 -3.80 15.22
N TYR A 340 -0.30 -3.45 15.44
CA TYR A 340 0.22 -2.15 15.06
C TYR A 340 0.51 -2.14 13.55
N VAL A 341 -0.08 -1.22 12.80
CA VAL A 341 0.02 -1.22 11.34
C VAL A 341 0.83 -0.04 10.82
N TRP A 342 1.83 -0.34 10.01
CA TRP A 342 2.52 0.65 9.18
C TRP A 342 1.99 0.54 7.75
N ALA A 343 1.75 1.68 7.12
CA ALA A 343 1.36 1.75 5.71
C ALA A 343 2.38 2.54 4.91
N LEU A 344 2.79 1.98 3.77
CA LEU A 344 3.65 2.62 2.77
C LEU A 344 2.87 2.83 1.48
N GLY A 345 2.99 4.03 0.92
CA GLY A 345 2.47 4.35 -0.40
C GLY A 345 3.16 5.58 -0.98
N ASP A 346 3.02 5.78 -2.28
CA ASP A 346 3.62 6.89 -3.02
C ASP A 346 2.56 7.66 -3.83
N THR A 347 1.31 7.20 -3.81
CA THR A 347 0.23 7.78 -4.61
C THR A 347 -0.88 8.37 -3.75
N ALA A 348 -1.67 9.26 -4.35
CA ALA A 348 -2.87 9.79 -3.73
C ALA A 348 -3.91 8.71 -3.38
N PHE A 349 -3.83 7.52 -4.00
CA PHE A 349 -4.73 6.40 -3.74
C PHE A 349 -4.40 5.68 -2.44
N ASP A 350 -3.19 5.88 -1.93
CA ASP A 350 -2.75 5.28 -0.68
C ASP A 350 -3.15 6.14 0.51
N LEU A 351 -3.53 7.40 0.30
CA LEU A 351 -3.92 8.31 1.39
C LEU A 351 -5.00 7.73 2.34
N PRO A 352 -6.08 7.07 1.86
CA PRO A 352 -7.04 6.41 2.75
C PRO A 352 -6.41 5.28 3.57
N MET A 353 -5.51 4.50 2.98
CA MET A 353 -4.77 3.42 3.66
C MET A 353 -3.80 4.00 4.70
N LEU A 354 -3.06 5.04 4.33
CA LEU A 354 -2.12 5.76 5.18
C LEU A 354 -2.81 6.39 6.39
N LYS A 355 -3.97 7.05 6.20
CA LYS A 355 -4.78 7.60 7.29
C LYS A 355 -5.30 6.55 8.26
N GLN A 356 -5.54 5.34 7.78
CA GLN A 356 -6.07 4.26 8.59
C GLN A 356 -4.97 3.57 9.42
N ALA A 357 -3.69 3.76 9.07
CA ALA A 357 -2.57 3.11 9.74
C ALA A 357 -2.18 3.81 11.06
N ASP A 358 -1.46 3.10 11.92
CA ASP A 358 -0.86 3.69 13.13
C ASP A 358 0.43 4.45 12.79
N ARG A 359 1.04 4.14 11.65
CA ARG A 359 2.17 4.89 11.08
C ARG A 359 2.06 4.96 9.57
N ALA A 360 2.03 6.16 9.03
CA ALA A 360 2.01 6.42 7.60
C ALA A 360 3.38 6.86 7.10
N ILE A 361 3.83 6.25 6.00
CA ILE A 361 5.09 6.57 5.32
C ILE A 361 4.80 6.83 3.84
N VAL A 362 5.16 8.04 3.39
CA VAL A 362 5.09 8.43 1.98
C VAL A 362 6.44 8.15 1.33
N MET A 363 6.45 7.33 0.29
CA MET A 363 7.65 7.06 -0.49
C MET A 363 7.80 8.14 -1.57
N VAL A 364 8.97 8.75 -1.65
CA VAL A 364 9.24 9.89 -2.54
C VAL A 364 10.27 9.50 -3.58
N GLY A 365 9.84 9.43 -4.84
CA GLY A 365 10.70 9.22 -6.00
C GLY A 365 11.16 10.53 -6.67
N GLU A 366 11.77 10.39 -7.85
CA GLU A 366 12.18 11.53 -8.67
C GLU A 366 10.99 12.42 -9.04
N GLU A 367 11.18 13.74 -9.03
CA GLU A 367 10.12 14.73 -9.25
C GLU A 367 9.38 14.54 -10.59
N LYS A 368 10.12 14.16 -11.65
CA LYS A 368 9.56 13.90 -12.98
C LYS A 368 8.63 12.68 -13.03
N GLU A 369 8.72 11.76 -12.07
CA GLU A 369 7.95 10.52 -12.00
C GLU A 369 6.78 10.61 -11.01
N ARG A 370 6.67 11.72 -10.26
CA ARG A 370 5.61 11.96 -9.28
C ARG A 370 4.25 12.10 -9.94
N CYS A 371 3.22 11.63 -9.24
CA CYS A 371 1.85 11.80 -9.70
C CYS A 371 1.35 13.20 -9.35
N LYS A 372 0.94 13.98 -10.37
CA LYS A 372 0.35 15.32 -10.19
C LYS A 372 -0.86 15.33 -9.25
N LEU A 373 -1.62 14.23 -9.20
CA LEU A 373 -2.74 14.10 -8.27
C LEU A 373 -2.27 14.05 -6.82
N THR A 374 -1.15 13.37 -6.54
CA THR A 374 -0.56 13.32 -5.21
C THR A 374 -0.07 14.70 -4.78
N ASP A 375 0.52 15.49 -5.70
CA ASP A 375 0.93 16.88 -5.43
C ASP A 375 -0.23 17.74 -4.93
N GLN A 376 -1.44 17.52 -5.47
CA GLN A 376 -2.63 18.25 -5.06
C GLN A 376 -3.26 17.72 -3.77
N ARG A 377 -3.28 16.40 -3.58
CA ARG A 377 -4.04 15.76 -2.48
C ARG A 377 -3.24 15.58 -1.19
N LEU A 378 -1.94 15.35 -1.27
CA LEU A 378 -1.10 15.13 -0.08
C LEU A 378 -1.08 16.35 0.88
N PRO A 379 -0.95 17.61 0.40
CA PRO A 379 -1.03 18.77 1.29
C PRO A 379 -2.37 18.85 2.03
N TRP A 380 -3.48 18.63 1.32
CA TRP A 380 -4.81 18.64 1.89
C TRP A 380 -5.02 17.50 2.89
N ALA A 381 -4.47 16.32 2.61
CA ALA A 381 -4.56 15.20 3.54
C ALA A 381 -3.87 15.50 4.88
N ILE A 382 -2.72 16.17 4.85
CA ILE A 382 -1.97 16.53 6.06
C ILE A 382 -2.66 17.69 6.79
N GLU A 383 -2.98 18.78 6.10
CA GLU A 383 -3.46 20.02 6.74
C GLU A 383 -4.97 20.04 6.99
N GLY A 384 -5.76 19.55 6.03
CA GLY A 384 -7.22 19.58 6.09
C GLY A 384 -7.84 18.34 6.73
N GLU A 385 -7.18 17.20 6.63
CA GLU A 385 -7.72 15.91 7.08
C GLU A 385 -6.91 15.27 8.22
N GLY A 386 -5.83 15.90 8.67
CA GLY A 386 -5.04 15.49 9.85
C GLY A 386 -4.19 14.23 9.65
N LEU A 387 -3.76 13.92 8.43
CA LEU A 387 -2.83 12.82 8.18
C LEU A 387 -1.46 13.13 8.81
N GLU A 388 -1.08 12.36 9.82
CA GLU A 388 0.27 12.35 10.39
C GLU A 388 1.14 11.32 9.66
N ALA A 389 2.09 11.80 8.85
CA ALA A 389 2.97 10.94 8.06
C ALA A 389 4.43 11.43 8.10
N CYS A 390 5.35 10.57 7.66
CA CYS A 390 6.71 10.95 7.33
C CYS A 390 7.05 10.55 5.88
N GLN A 391 8.14 11.06 5.33
CA GLN A 391 8.60 10.75 3.98
C GLN A 391 9.95 10.03 3.97
N ILE A 392 10.09 9.06 3.06
CA ILE A 392 11.35 8.40 2.74
C ILE A 392 11.74 8.80 1.31
N LEU A 393 12.96 9.29 1.15
CA LEU A 393 13.49 9.75 -0.14
C LEU A 393 14.24 8.61 -0.83
N LEU A 394 13.81 8.22 -2.03
CA LEU A 394 14.41 7.15 -2.82
C LEU A 394 14.62 7.56 -4.30
N PRO A 395 15.88 7.75 -4.74
CA PRO A 395 17.12 7.76 -3.96
C PRO A 395 17.19 8.94 -2.97
N LYS A 396 18.09 8.89 -1.98
CA LYS A 396 18.24 9.95 -0.94
C LYS A 396 18.50 11.37 -1.49
N THR A 397 18.88 11.47 -2.77
CA THR A 397 19.17 12.72 -3.46
C THR A 397 17.93 13.43 -4.01
N VAL A 398 16.75 12.80 -4.00
CA VAL A 398 15.53 13.43 -4.52
C VAL A 398 15.07 14.57 -3.62
N THR A 399 14.38 15.55 -4.22
CA THR A 399 13.79 16.66 -3.50
C THR A 399 12.67 16.16 -2.57
N PRO A 400 12.55 16.64 -1.33
CA PRO A 400 11.40 16.29 -0.49
C PRO A 400 10.08 16.65 -1.18
N TRP A 401 9.02 15.86 -0.95
CA TRP A 401 7.71 16.12 -1.57
C TRP A 401 7.07 17.38 -0.99
N LEU A 402 7.10 17.48 0.34
CA LEU A 402 6.62 18.63 1.08
C LEU A 402 7.69 19.14 2.04
N ASP A 403 7.42 20.32 2.58
CA ASP A 403 8.21 20.94 3.62
C ASP A 403 8.48 19.97 4.77
N THR A 404 9.74 19.91 5.21
CA THR A 404 10.22 18.91 6.17
C THR A 404 9.71 19.13 7.59
N THR A 405 9.07 20.27 7.87
CA THR A 405 8.33 20.48 9.11
C THR A 405 6.94 19.85 9.06
N LYS A 406 6.29 19.85 7.88
CA LYS A 406 4.96 19.28 7.66
C LYS A 406 5.00 17.77 7.39
N LEU A 407 6.01 17.33 6.63
CA LEU A 407 6.25 15.93 6.31
C LEU A 407 7.72 15.58 6.63
N PRO A 408 8.02 15.14 7.86
CA PRO A 408 9.41 14.89 8.28
C PRO A 408 10.09 13.81 7.44
N ILE A 409 11.37 14.00 7.13
CA ILE A 409 12.17 12.99 6.42
C ILE A 409 12.66 11.94 7.41
N VAL A 410 12.52 10.67 7.04
CA VAL A 410 13.12 9.53 7.75
C VAL A 410 14.06 8.80 6.82
N ASP A 411 15.23 8.43 7.34
CA ASP A 411 16.17 7.58 6.59
C ASP A 411 15.66 6.13 6.64
N ILE A 412 15.52 5.52 5.46
CA ILE A 412 15.13 4.12 5.32
C ILE A 412 16.11 3.18 6.02
N ASP A 413 17.36 3.64 6.19
CA ASP A 413 18.43 2.93 6.89
C ASP A 413 18.50 3.21 8.39
N ASP A 414 17.70 4.14 8.93
CA ASP A 414 17.72 4.42 10.36
C ASP A 414 17.17 3.19 11.11
N PRO A 415 17.97 2.53 11.97
CA PRO A 415 17.47 1.43 12.81
C PRO A 415 16.32 1.87 13.72
N LYS A 416 16.21 3.17 14.00
CA LYS A 416 15.09 3.75 14.76
C LYS A 416 13.77 3.75 14.02
N LEU A 417 13.79 3.59 12.68
CA LEU A 417 12.56 3.41 11.92
C LEU A 417 11.81 2.21 12.53
N ILE A 418 12.50 1.09 12.74
CA ILE A 418 11.96 -0.20 13.21
C ILE A 418 11.79 -0.30 14.74
N ALA A 419 12.53 0.51 15.49
CA ALA A 419 12.48 0.48 16.95
C ALA A 419 11.06 0.76 17.50
N ARG A 420 10.42 -0.27 18.07
CA ARG A 420 9.12 -0.18 18.74
C ARG A 420 9.16 0.86 19.85
N ASN A 421 8.30 1.88 19.76
CA ASN A 421 8.08 2.89 20.78
C ASN A 421 7.29 2.26 21.93
N LYS A 422 7.95 1.50 22.82
CA LYS A 422 7.25 0.83 23.93
C LYS A 422 6.88 1.87 24.99
N HIS A 423 5.60 2.29 24.99
CA HIS A 423 4.98 3.25 25.93
C HIS A 423 5.23 2.93 27.42
N ALA A 424 5.66 1.70 27.76
CA ALA A 424 5.98 1.26 29.11
C ALA A 424 6.94 2.18 29.84
N VAL A 425 8.04 2.65 29.21
CA VAL A 425 8.97 3.55 29.91
C VAL A 425 8.33 4.92 30.18
N LYS A 426 7.53 5.43 29.24
CA LYS A 426 6.80 6.70 29.40
C LYS A 426 5.79 6.61 30.55
N LEU A 427 5.09 5.47 30.67
CA LEU A 427 4.16 5.20 31.78
C LEU A 427 4.89 5.04 33.12
N LEU A 428 6.02 4.34 33.14
CA LEU A 428 6.82 4.13 34.35
C LEU A 428 7.48 5.41 34.86
N ALA A 429 7.83 6.34 33.98
CA ALA A 429 8.49 7.58 34.33
C ALA A 429 7.58 8.62 35.01
N GLY A 430 6.26 8.56 34.79
CA GLY A 430 5.22 9.34 35.49
C GLY A 430 5.44 10.87 35.57
N PHE A 431 4.62 11.66 34.88
CA PHE A 431 4.70 13.14 34.98
C PHE A 431 4.42 13.63 36.41
N GLY A 432 5.30 14.49 36.93
CA GLY A 432 5.11 15.18 38.23
C GLY A 432 5.53 14.39 39.47
N LEU A 433 6.14 13.22 39.33
CA LEU A 433 6.64 12.45 40.47
C LEU A 433 7.85 13.15 41.12
N THR A 434 7.82 13.29 42.45
CA THR A 434 8.92 13.84 43.26
C THR A 434 9.27 12.88 44.42
N GLY A 435 10.47 13.02 44.97
CA GLY A 435 10.91 12.25 46.13
C GLY A 435 10.94 10.73 45.89
N SER A 436 10.43 9.96 46.86
CA SER A 436 10.48 8.48 46.84
C SER A 436 9.77 7.86 45.64
N ALA A 437 8.68 8.46 45.16
CA ALA A 437 7.94 7.97 44.01
C ALA A 437 8.77 8.08 42.71
N GLN A 438 9.56 9.15 42.59
CA GLN A 438 10.50 9.33 41.48
C GLN A 438 11.64 8.29 41.53
N TYR A 439 12.14 7.98 42.73
CA TYR A 439 13.19 6.97 42.91
C TYR A 439 12.71 5.58 42.51
N GLU A 440 11.50 5.21 42.92
CA GLU A 440 10.90 3.93 42.55
C GLU A 440 10.58 3.86 41.05
N ALA A 441 10.16 4.96 40.43
CA ALA A 441 10.01 5.04 38.97
C ALA A 441 11.32 4.71 38.25
N TYR A 442 12.44 5.35 38.63
CA TYR A 442 13.74 5.08 38.02
C TYR A 442 14.23 3.65 38.27
N ARG A 443 13.91 3.06 39.43
CA ARG A 443 14.17 1.64 39.69
C ARG A 443 13.39 0.74 38.74
N ARG A 444 12.09 0.98 38.54
CA ARG A 444 11.27 0.21 37.59
C ARG A 444 11.74 0.37 36.14
N ILE A 445 12.14 1.58 35.75
CA ILE A 445 12.75 1.82 34.44
C ILE A 445 14.01 0.98 34.28
N GLY A 446 14.92 0.98 35.27
CA GLY A 446 16.15 0.18 35.22
C GLY A 446 15.87 -1.32 35.07
N TRP A 447 14.89 -1.85 35.81
CA TRP A 447 14.48 -3.25 35.70
C TRP A 447 13.92 -3.57 34.31
N TYR A 448 12.98 -2.74 33.83
CA TYR A 448 12.37 -2.92 32.50
C TYR A 448 13.42 -2.85 31.38
N LEU A 449 14.32 -1.87 31.43
CA LEU A 449 15.39 -1.73 30.43
C LEU A 449 16.33 -2.96 30.43
N ALA A 450 16.58 -3.54 31.61
CA ALA A 450 17.38 -4.75 31.72
C ALA A 450 16.67 -5.99 31.17
N THR A 451 15.42 -6.23 31.56
CA THR A 451 14.68 -7.42 31.11
C THR A 451 14.34 -7.40 29.64
N GLU A 452 14.02 -6.22 29.09
CA GLU A 452 13.57 -6.09 27.71
C GLU A 452 14.73 -5.96 26.72
N TYR A 453 15.66 -5.05 26.99
CA TYR A 453 16.71 -4.71 26.02
C TYR A 453 18.05 -5.34 26.38
N LEU A 454 18.46 -5.29 27.64
CA LEU A 454 19.75 -5.85 28.04
C LEU A 454 19.80 -7.37 27.85
N ALA A 455 18.69 -8.08 28.09
CA ALA A 455 18.58 -9.51 27.82
C ALA A 455 18.76 -9.84 26.33
N ALA A 456 18.18 -9.03 25.43
CA ALA A 456 18.37 -9.20 23.98
C ALA A 456 19.83 -8.92 23.54
N ILE A 457 20.53 -8.03 24.25
CA ILE A 457 21.91 -7.63 23.93
C ILE A 457 22.94 -8.63 24.46
N ILE A 458 22.84 -8.95 25.75
CA ILE A 458 23.81 -9.83 26.42
C ILE A 458 23.51 -11.29 26.08
N GLY A 459 22.24 -11.64 25.88
CA GLY A 459 21.73 -13.00 25.79
C GLY A 459 21.21 -13.51 27.14
N THR A 460 20.63 -14.71 27.13
CA THR A 460 20.18 -15.42 28.32
C THR A 460 20.59 -16.88 28.25
N ASP A 461 21.07 -17.42 29.36
CA ASP A 461 21.37 -18.84 29.55
C ASP A 461 20.23 -19.52 30.31
N TYR A 462 19.84 -20.72 29.87
CA TYR A 462 18.95 -21.58 30.66
C TYR A 462 19.80 -22.45 31.60
N VAL A 463 19.49 -22.41 32.90
CA VAL A 463 20.17 -23.23 33.91
C VAL A 463 19.28 -24.40 34.30
N GLU A 464 19.61 -25.58 33.80
CA GLU A 464 18.80 -26.79 33.98
C GLU A 464 18.59 -27.17 35.46
N GLY A 465 19.59 -26.92 36.32
CA GLY A 465 19.52 -27.24 37.74
C GLY A 465 18.48 -26.43 38.53
N THR A 466 18.35 -25.12 38.25
CA THR A 466 17.35 -24.25 38.90
C THR A 466 16.09 -24.06 38.05
N LYS A 467 16.12 -24.51 36.78
CA LYS A 467 15.08 -24.29 35.76
C LYS A 467 14.77 -22.80 35.53
N GLU A 468 15.79 -21.96 35.56
CA GLU A 468 15.67 -20.51 35.44
C GLU A 468 16.51 -19.98 34.27
N TYR A 469 16.02 -18.91 33.65
CA TYR A 469 16.80 -18.11 32.70
C TYR A 469 17.61 -17.06 33.46
N ARG A 470 18.87 -16.89 33.09
CA ARG A 470 19.77 -15.88 33.68
C ARG A 470 20.64 -15.21 32.65
N PHE A 471 21.32 -14.14 33.04
CA PHE A 471 22.32 -13.52 32.18
C PHE A 471 23.61 -14.37 32.14
N PRO A 472 24.26 -14.52 30.97
CA PRO A 472 25.56 -15.17 30.86
C PRO A 472 26.60 -14.50 31.75
N HIS A 473 27.34 -15.30 32.51
CA HIS A 473 28.41 -14.82 33.40
C HIS A 473 27.99 -13.66 34.34
N GLU A 474 26.77 -13.75 34.87
CA GLU A 474 26.19 -12.70 35.72
C GLU A 474 27.08 -12.33 36.92
N GLU A 475 27.76 -13.29 37.55
CA GLU A 475 28.70 -13.07 38.66
C GLU A 475 29.97 -12.28 38.26
N GLU A 476 30.31 -12.33 36.97
CA GLU A 476 31.41 -11.58 36.35
C GLU A 476 30.94 -10.25 35.75
N THR A 477 29.66 -9.89 35.95
CA THR A 477 29.04 -8.66 35.44
C THR A 477 29.07 -7.54 36.48
N TRP A 478 29.45 -6.34 36.03
CA TRP A 478 29.38 -5.12 36.82
C TRP A 478 28.21 -4.25 36.37
N VAL A 479 27.40 -3.79 37.33
CA VAL A 479 26.42 -2.72 37.13
C VAL A 479 27.00 -1.46 37.76
N VAL A 480 27.41 -0.49 36.96
CA VAL A 480 28.11 0.71 37.41
C VAL A 480 27.13 1.88 37.45
N ALA A 481 26.75 2.34 38.64
CA ALA A 481 26.03 3.61 38.78
C ALA A 481 27.00 4.78 38.58
N VAL A 482 26.81 5.54 37.50
CA VAL A 482 27.64 6.71 37.18
C VAL A 482 27.15 7.90 38.00
N VAL A 483 28.03 8.45 38.82
CA VAL A 483 27.72 9.58 39.70
C VAL A 483 27.83 10.88 38.92
N SER A 484 26.68 11.45 38.58
CA SER A 484 26.52 12.79 38.01
C SER A 484 25.65 13.66 38.93
N TRP A 485 25.15 14.81 38.45
CA TRP A 485 24.20 15.65 39.18
C TRP A 485 22.90 14.92 39.54
N ALA A 486 22.56 13.84 38.83
CA ALA A 486 21.39 12.98 39.07
C ALA A 486 21.74 11.69 39.82
N GLU A 487 22.75 11.72 40.71
CA GLU A 487 23.31 10.55 41.41
C GLU A 487 22.24 9.62 42.01
N VAL A 488 21.26 10.18 42.72
CA VAL A 488 20.22 9.39 43.40
C VAL A 488 19.35 8.65 42.39
N LEU A 489 19.05 9.26 41.24
CA LEU A 489 18.26 8.63 40.19
C LEU A 489 19.07 7.53 39.49
N ALA A 490 20.34 7.80 39.16
CA ALA A 490 21.23 6.83 38.52
C ALA A 490 21.42 5.58 39.40
N LYS A 491 21.59 5.78 40.72
CA LYS A 491 21.66 4.68 41.69
C LYS A 491 20.38 3.84 41.73
N ASN A 492 19.21 4.47 41.75
CA ASN A 492 17.95 3.72 41.78
C ASN A 492 17.70 2.98 40.47
N MET A 493 18.04 3.57 39.33
CA MET A 493 18.02 2.88 38.05
C MET A 493 18.99 1.70 38.02
N ALA A 494 20.21 1.86 38.53
CA ALA A 494 21.19 0.77 38.64
C ALA A 494 20.70 -0.35 39.57
N LYS A 495 19.99 -0.03 40.66
CA LYS A 495 19.33 -1.03 41.51
C LYS A 495 18.23 -1.79 40.75
N GLY A 496 17.52 -1.12 39.84
CA GLY A 496 16.57 -1.75 38.93
C GLY A 496 17.24 -2.77 38.00
N VAL A 497 18.36 -2.37 37.39
CA VAL A 497 19.17 -3.26 36.55
C VAL A 497 19.69 -4.45 37.37
N LEU A 498 20.19 -4.20 38.58
CA LEU A 498 20.63 -5.24 39.52
C LEU A 498 19.49 -6.18 39.95
N GLN A 499 18.25 -5.69 40.03
CA GLN A 499 17.09 -6.54 40.31
C GLN A 499 16.82 -7.55 39.18
N ALA A 500 17.19 -7.24 37.94
CA ALA A 500 17.13 -8.17 36.81
C ALA A 500 18.38 -9.08 36.73
N MET A 501 19.50 -8.68 37.35
CA MET A 501 20.76 -9.42 37.44
C MET A 501 21.23 -9.52 38.90
N PRO A 502 20.53 -10.29 39.75
CA PRO A 502 20.77 -10.33 41.19
C PRO A 502 22.19 -10.75 41.61
N ARG A 503 22.94 -11.45 40.73
CA ARG A 503 24.31 -11.92 41.00
C ARG A 503 25.39 -10.96 40.51
N ALA A 504 25.03 -9.94 39.74
CA ALA A 504 25.97 -8.92 39.31
C ALA A 504 26.47 -8.08 40.49
N THR A 505 27.63 -7.45 40.34
CA THR A 505 28.16 -6.54 41.37
C THR A 505 27.76 -5.10 41.06
N LEU A 506 27.08 -4.43 42.00
CA LEU A 506 26.82 -2.99 41.91
C LEU A 506 28.07 -2.21 42.30
N VAL A 507 28.58 -1.41 41.37
CA VAL A 507 29.77 -0.57 41.54
C VAL A 507 29.36 0.89 41.41
N ARG A 508 30.04 1.78 42.13
CA ARG A 508 29.85 3.23 42.03
C ARG A 508 31.06 3.83 41.34
N ALA A 509 30.84 4.66 40.32
CA ALA A 509 31.90 5.41 39.63
C ALA A 509 31.67 6.91 39.79
N SER A 510 32.66 7.63 40.34
CA SER A 510 32.61 9.11 40.48
C SER A 510 33.51 9.79 39.47
N THR A 511 33.17 11.05 39.14
CA THR A 511 33.98 11.91 38.25
C THR A 511 35.44 12.07 38.70
N THR A 512 35.73 11.85 39.98
CA THR A 512 37.07 11.97 40.59
C THR A 512 37.85 10.66 40.68
N HIS A 513 37.21 9.50 40.52
CA HIS A 513 37.86 8.18 40.66
C HIS A 513 37.40 7.24 39.55
N SER A 514 38.37 6.77 38.76
CA SER A 514 38.13 5.70 37.82
C SER A 514 37.81 4.39 38.55
N ILE A 515 36.96 3.55 37.96
CA ILE A 515 36.71 2.15 38.38
C ILE A 515 38.01 1.37 38.61
N ALA A 516 39.10 1.77 37.95
CA ALA A 516 40.41 1.16 38.03
C ALA A 516 41.09 1.24 39.42
N GLU A 517 40.69 2.13 40.33
CA GLU A 517 41.50 2.37 41.53
C GLU A 517 41.23 1.40 42.71
N ASN A 518 40.04 0.79 42.80
CA ASN A 518 39.60 0.17 44.07
C ASN A 518 39.22 -1.33 44.03
N ASN A 519 39.28 -2.02 42.89
CA ASN A 519 38.77 -3.40 42.79
C ASN A 519 39.81 -4.40 42.24
N SER A 520 40.11 -5.44 43.05
CA SER A 520 41.19 -6.42 42.85
C SER A 520 40.81 -7.68 42.05
N SER A 521 39.55 -7.84 41.64
CA SER A 521 39.12 -9.03 40.89
C SER A 521 39.54 -8.95 39.40
N THR A 522 40.26 -9.96 38.92
CA THR A 522 40.98 -9.95 37.63
C THR A 522 40.20 -10.47 36.41
N ASN A 523 38.91 -10.79 36.50
CA ASN A 523 38.14 -11.22 35.33
C ASN A 523 36.73 -10.62 35.30
N ARG A 524 36.49 -9.69 34.37
CA ARG A 524 35.17 -9.08 34.14
C ARG A 524 34.78 -9.27 32.68
N ARG A 525 33.66 -9.96 32.46
CA ARG A 525 33.15 -10.22 31.11
C ARG A 525 32.14 -9.20 30.63
N THR A 526 31.42 -8.55 31.54
CA THR A 526 30.45 -7.52 31.16
C THR A 526 30.42 -6.36 32.14
N ILE A 527 30.39 -5.13 31.62
CA ILE A 527 30.32 -3.89 32.40
C ILE A 527 29.15 -3.07 31.87
N VAL A 528 28.16 -2.83 32.71
CA VAL A 528 26.92 -2.11 32.41
C VAL A 528 26.96 -0.76 33.11
N PHE A 529 27.27 0.31 32.38
CA PHE A 529 27.21 1.67 32.89
C PHE A 529 25.77 2.16 32.96
N VAL A 530 25.33 2.69 34.10
CA VAL A 530 23.97 3.17 34.31
C VAL A 530 23.98 4.64 34.70
N ASP A 531 23.27 5.47 33.93
CA ASP A 531 23.07 6.89 34.24
C ASP A 531 21.60 7.28 34.00
N ALA A 532 21.00 7.99 34.95
CA ALA A 532 19.62 8.41 34.80
C ALA A 532 19.47 9.57 33.81
N HIS A 533 20.46 10.48 33.72
CA HIS A 533 20.35 11.73 32.98
C HIS A 533 21.67 12.14 32.34
N MET A 534 21.68 12.17 31.01
CA MET A 534 22.91 12.32 30.25
C MET A 534 22.86 13.51 29.30
N ASN A 535 23.63 14.54 29.64
CA ASN A 535 23.67 15.79 28.87
C ASN A 535 24.69 15.77 27.74
N SER A 536 25.97 15.53 28.05
CA SER A 536 27.08 15.57 27.08
C SER A 536 27.78 14.23 26.84
N GLY A 537 27.54 13.24 27.71
CA GLY A 537 28.15 11.91 27.65
C GLY A 537 29.62 11.83 28.09
N VAL A 538 30.25 12.96 28.44
CA VAL A 538 31.69 13.05 28.76
C VAL A 538 32.09 12.16 29.93
N THR A 539 31.30 12.13 31.01
CA THR A 539 31.61 11.30 32.19
C THR A 539 31.61 9.80 31.86
N ILE A 540 30.63 9.35 31.08
CA ILE A 540 30.57 7.94 30.67
C ILE A 540 31.72 7.59 29.75
N GLU A 541 32.01 8.44 28.76
CA GLU A 541 33.15 8.23 27.86
C GLU A 541 34.46 8.03 28.65
N MET A 542 34.74 8.91 29.62
CA MET A 542 35.93 8.77 30.46
C MET A 542 35.98 7.41 31.18
N HIS A 543 34.85 6.96 31.74
CA HIS A 543 34.79 5.67 32.42
C HIS A 543 34.86 4.47 31.46
N VAL A 544 34.28 4.58 30.27
CA VAL A 544 34.36 3.55 29.23
C VAL A 544 35.80 3.42 28.74
N LEU A 545 36.48 4.52 28.44
CA LEU A 545 37.89 4.51 28.03
C LEU A 545 38.78 3.91 29.12
N SER A 546 38.54 4.27 30.38
CA SER A 546 39.30 3.69 31.50
C SER A 546 39.01 2.21 31.73
N ALA A 547 37.75 1.78 31.58
CA ALA A 547 37.38 0.37 31.66
C ALA A 547 38.02 -0.43 30.52
N ARG A 548 38.02 0.08 29.29
CA ARG A 548 38.67 -0.58 28.14
C ARG A 548 40.17 -0.71 28.28
N ALA A 549 40.84 0.28 28.87
CA ALA A 549 42.28 0.21 29.13
C ALA A 549 42.66 -0.95 30.07
N ARG A 550 41.76 -1.34 30.99
CA ARG A 550 41.99 -2.40 31.98
C ARG A 550 41.36 -3.75 31.63
N TYR A 551 40.22 -3.72 30.94
CA TYR A 551 39.43 -4.88 30.56
C TYR A 551 39.17 -4.84 29.05
N PRO A 552 40.19 -5.13 28.22
CA PRO A 552 40.11 -4.95 26.77
C PRO A 552 39.02 -5.80 26.12
N HIS A 553 38.73 -6.97 26.68
CA HIS A 553 37.75 -7.95 26.14
C HIS A 553 36.40 -7.96 26.88
N ALA A 554 36.18 -7.04 27.83
CA ALA A 554 34.90 -6.98 28.53
C ALA A 554 33.83 -6.41 27.61
N ARG A 555 32.66 -7.03 27.51
CA ARG A 555 31.51 -6.41 26.86
C ARG A 555 31.07 -5.18 27.65
N ILE A 556 30.99 -4.02 27.01
CA ILE A 556 30.56 -2.78 27.67
C ILE A 556 29.21 -2.36 27.13
N VAL A 557 28.25 -2.16 28.04
CA VAL A 557 26.89 -1.71 27.74
C VAL A 557 26.59 -0.45 28.53
N ILE A 558 25.87 0.49 27.95
CA ILE A 558 25.44 1.74 28.60
C ILE A 558 23.91 1.73 28.67
N VAL A 559 23.37 1.90 29.87
CA VAL A 559 21.94 2.02 30.16
C VAL A 559 21.70 3.44 30.64
N ALA A 560 20.79 4.14 29.98
CA ALA A 560 20.49 5.52 30.25
C ALA A 560 18.99 5.75 30.49
N GLY A 561 18.63 6.68 31.37
CA GLY A 561 17.26 7.20 31.40
C GLY A 561 17.05 8.18 30.26
N VAL A 562 17.46 9.42 30.48
CA VAL A 562 17.31 10.55 29.55
C VAL A 562 18.65 10.83 28.88
N VAL A 563 18.67 10.96 27.55
CA VAL A 563 19.89 11.27 26.80
C VAL A 563 19.64 12.46 25.87
N ARG A 564 20.52 13.45 25.89
CA ARG A 564 20.48 14.60 24.96
C ARG A 564 21.35 14.37 23.73
N ALA A 565 21.02 15.05 22.64
CA ALA A 565 21.71 14.92 21.35
C ALA A 565 23.25 14.99 21.41
N PRO A 566 23.89 15.90 22.18
CA PRO A 566 25.35 15.94 22.25
C PRO A 566 26.00 14.66 22.81
N ALA A 567 25.33 14.00 23.75
CA ALA A 567 25.79 12.72 24.29
C ALA A 567 25.68 11.60 23.25
N LEU A 568 24.62 11.59 22.43
CA LEU A 568 24.42 10.59 21.38
C LEU A 568 25.54 10.61 20.34
N SER A 569 25.92 11.79 19.85
CA SER A 569 27.01 11.92 18.87
C SER A 569 28.34 11.38 19.42
N ARG A 570 28.59 11.58 20.72
CA ARG A 570 29.80 11.08 21.40
C ARG A 570 29.83 9.55 21.47
N PHE A 571 28.72 8.90 21.77
CA PHE A 571 28.68 7.43 21.83
C PHE A 571 28.77 6.75 20.48
N ARG A 572 28.27 7.39 19.40
CA ARG A 572 28.51 6.88 18.05
C ARG A 572 30.01 6.75 17.77
N GLY A 573 30.78 7.79 18.08
CA GLY A 573 32.24 7.74 17.93
C GLY A 573 32.94 6.68 18.80
N LEU A 574 32.38 6.30 19.96
CA LEU A 574 32.91 5.20 20.77
C LEU A 574 32.60 3.82 20.18
N GLY A 575 31.39 3.63 19.63
CA GLY A 575 31.01 2.39 18.95
C GLY A 575 31.84 2.14 17.69
N ASP A 576 32.11 3.20 16.92
CA ASP A 576 32.98 3.13 15.74
C ASP A 576 34.42 2.76 16.09
N LYS A 577 34.90 3.18 17.27
CA LYS A 577 36.27 2.95 17.72
C LYS A 577 36.49 1.57 18.36
N TYR A 578 35.45 0.97 18.94
CA TYR A 578 35.55 -0.29 19.66
C TYR A 578 34.35 -1.18 19.34
N GLU A 579 34.57 -2.16 18.47
CA GLU A 579 33.53 -3.10 17.99
C GLU A 579 32.76 -3.79 19.12
N GLU A 580 33.42 -4.08 20.26
CA GLU A 580 32.81 -4.69 21.45
C GLU A 580 32.13 -3.69 22.42
N THR A 581 32.25 -2.37 22.21
CA THR A 581 31.74 -1.29 23.10
C THR A 581 30.46 -0.68 22.53
N SER A 582 29.41 -1.48 22.42
CA SER A 582 28.33 -1.04 21.55
C SER A 582 27.00 -1.58 22.01
N THR A 583 26.45 -1.08 23.13
CA THR A 583 25.00 -0.87 23.17
C THR A 583 24.56 0.21 24.15
N LEU A 584 23.73 1.15 23.68
CA LEU A 584 23.04 2.15 24.49
C LEU A 584 21.56 1.74 24.62
N VAL A 585 21.05 1.59 25.84
CA VAL A 585 19.64 1.31 26.13
C VAL A 585 19.05 2.55 26.79
N PHE A 586 17.94 3.13 26.30
CA PHE A 586 17.33 4.26 27.01
C PHE A 586 15.81 4.35 27.02
N GLY A 587 15.33 5.09 28.04
CA GLY A 587 13.93 5.35 28.31
C GLY A 587 13.63 6.84 28.51
N SER A 588 13.07 7.52 27.51
CA SER A 588 12.75 8.97 27.57
C SER A 588 11.58 9.27 28.53
N PRO A 589 11.72 10.24 29.47
CA PRO A 589 11.20 11.60 29.23
C PRO A 589 11.93 12.74 29.98
N THR A 590 11.74 14.02 29.58
CA THR A 590 11.49 15.14 30.53
C THR A 590 11.14 16.50 29.88
N PRO A 591 10.38 17.37 30.60
CA PRO A 591 9.98 18.72 30.20
C PRO A 591 11.09 19.75 30.49
N GLY A 592 11.18 20.80 29.65
CA GLY A 592 11.94 22.02 29.97
C GLY A 592 13.06 22.44 29.02
N GLY A 593 13.24 21.80 27.86
CA GLY A 593 14.18 22.30 26.85
C GLY A 593 14.20 21.44 25.59
N MET A 594 13.43 21.87 24.59
CA MET A 594 13.21 21.28 23.26
C MET A 594 14.22 20.20 22.81
N ILE A 595 13.74 18.96 22.64
CA ILE A 595 14.10 18.03 21.53
C ILE A 595 12.85 17.16 21.24
N GLY A 596 12.51 16.99 19.95
CA GLY A 596 11.20 16.56 19.40
C GLY A 596 10.73 15.10 19.63
N PRO A 597 9.68 14.64 18.91
CA PRO A 597 8.75 13.55 19.30
C PRO A 597 9.31 12.11 19.24
N TRP A 598 10.62 11.95 19.08
CA TRP A 598 11.28 10.67 18.81
C TRP A 598 12.22 10.31 19.95
N GLY A 599 11.80 9.44 20.85
CA GLY A 599 12.69 8.89 21.88
C GLY A 599 12.63 7.38 21.93
N HIS A 600 13.46 6.69 21.13
CA HIS A 600 14.23 5.46 21.44
C HIS A 600 15.35 5.27 20.37
N LEU A 601 16.52 4.74 20.74
CA LEU A 601 17.64 4.38 19.87
C LEU A 601 18.35 3.15 20.47
N LEU A 602 18.54 2.16 19.61
CA LEU A 602 19.36 0.96 19.74
C LEU A 602 20.70 1.24 19.01
N ILE A 603 21.86 0.92 19.57
CA ILE A 603 23.13 0.88 18.79
C ILE A 603 23.69 -0.53 18.83
N THR A 604 23.68 -1.22 17.70
CA THR A 604 24.36 -2.50 17.49
C THR A 604 25.60 -2.29 16.64
N ALA A 605 26.78 -2.68 17.13
CA ALA A 605 27.90 -3.03 16.25
C ALA A 605 27.92 -4.57 16.13
N ARG A 606 27.82 -5.10 14.91
CA ARG A 606 28.16 -6.50 14.61
C ARG A 606 29.03 -6.50 13.35
N GLY A 607 30.31 -6.79 13.53
CA GLY A 607 31.19 -7.33 12.50
C GLY A 607 31.32 -8.86 12.68
N GLY A 608 31.44 -9.59 11.57
CA GLY A 608 31.72 -11.03 11.55
C GLY A 608 30.70 -11.83 10.74
N GLY A 609 31.04 -12.10 9.48
CA GLY A 609 30.21 -12.80 8.50
C GLY A 609 29.86 -14.26 8.83
N GLY A 610 28.78 -14.69 8.18
CA GLY A 610 28.33 -16.07 8.05
C GLY A 610 27.20 -16.02 7.04
N GLY A 611 27.51 -16.35 5.79
CA GLY A 611 26.51 -16.45 4.74
C GLY A 611 25.52 -17.54 5.07
N ASP A 612 24.26 -17.29 4.75
CA ASP A 612 23.36 -18.30 4.20
C ASP A 612 22.32 -17.55 3.35
N GLU A 613 22.26 -17.97 2.08
CA GLU A 613 21.33 -17.53 1.05
C GLU A 613 19.91 -17.96 1.40
N ILE A 614 18.93 -17.05 1.23
CA ILE A 614 17.60 -17.35 0.65
C ILE A 614 17.16 -16.12 -0.15
#